data_AF-A0A2S3R219-F1
#
_entry.id   AF-A0A2S3R219-F1
#
_cell.length_a   1.000
_cell.length_b   1.000
_cell.length_c   1.000
_cell.angle_alpha   90.00
_cell.angle_beta   90.00
_cell.angle_gamma   90.00
#
_symmetry.space_group_name_H-M   'P 1'
#
loop_
_entity.id
_entity.type
_entity.pdbx_description
1 polymer ?
#
loop_
_entity_poly.entity_id
_entity_poly.type
_entity_poly.pdbx_seq_one_letter_code
_entity_poly.pdbx_strand_id
1 'polypeptide(L)' 'MITEDQIRARIKELEADERHSYAPANVFSNAPLAIIQTSIKSELNGLYFALGEVPPNQQNRREVVNGN' A
#
# COMPACT_ATOMS: atom_id res chain seq x y z
N MET A 1 20.35 0.79 10.71
CA MET A 1 19.42 1.81 10.20
C MET A 1 19.10 1.42 8.77
N ILE A 2 17.81 1.36 8.40
CA ILE A 2 17.43 1.07 7.01
C ILE A 2 17.68 2.35 6.18
N THR A 3 18.19 2.21 4.95
CA THR A 3 18.44 3.36 4.07
C THR A 3 17.20 3.71 3.25
N GLU A 4 17.15 4.93 2.70
CA GLU A 4 16.10 5.33 1.76
C GLU A 4 16.03 4.39 0.55
N ASP A 5 17.18 4.01 -0.03
CA ASP A 5 17.24 3.07 -1.16
C ASP A 5 16.63 1.71 -0.81
N GLN A 6 16.86 1.20 0.40
CA GLN A 6 16.26 -0.05 0.87
C GLN A 6 14.74 0.07 1.03
N ILE A 7 14.25 1.21 1.53
CA ILE A 7 12.81 1.49 1.63
C ILE A 7 12.18 1.53 0.23
N ARG A 8 12.79 2.26 -0.72
CA ARG A 8 12.29 2.38 -2.09
C ARG A 8 12.32 1.05 -2.85
N ALA A 9 13.37 0.25 -2.67
CA ALA A 9 13.44 -1.10 -3.22
C ALA A 9 12.29 -1.97 -2.69
N ARG A 10 12.03 -1.90 -1.39
CA ARG A 10 10.94 -2.67 -0.76
C ARG A 10 9.55 -2.22 -1.22
N ILE A 11 9.33 -0.92 -1.36
CA ILE A 11 8.09 -0.38 -1.95
C ILE A 11 7.89 -0.98 -3.35
N LYS A 12 8.91 -0.94 -4.21
CA LYS A 12 8.84 -1.47 -5.58
C LYS A 12 8.53 -2.97 -5.61
N GLU A 13 9.11 -3.76 -4.71
CA GLU A 13 8.80 -5.19 -4.57
C GLU A 13 7.33 -5.44 -4.21
N LEU A 14 6.81 -4.68 -3.25
CA LEU A 14 5.42 -4.81 -2.77
C LEU A 14 4.40 -4.35 -3.81
N GLU A 15 4.70 -3.27 -4.54
CA GLU A 15 3.85 -2.77 -5.63
C GLU A 15 3.83 -3.74 -6.83
N ALA A 16 4.92 -4.47 -7.06
CA ALA A 16 5.01 -5.49 -8.10
C ALA A 16 4.38 -6.84 -7.71
N ASP A 17 3.95 -7.02 -6.46
CA ASP A 17 3.29 -8.26 -6.03
C ASP A 17 1.93 -8.38 -6.72
N GLU A 18 1.76 -9.39 -7.57
CA GLU A 18 0.51 -9.63 -8.33
C GLU A 18 -0.72 -9.68 -7.42
N ARG A 19 -0.57 -10.17 -6.18
CA ARG A 19 -1.68 -10.26 -5.22
C ARG A 19 -2.16 -8.89 -4.76
N HIS A 20 -1.30 -7.87 -4.81
CA HIS A 20 -1.66 -6.48 -4.57
C HIS A 20 -2.46 -5.88 -5.73
N SER A 21 -2.20 -6.35 -6.97
CA SER A 21 -2.86 -5.85 -8.18
C SER A 21 -4.29 -6.38 -8.38
N TYR A 22 -4.64 -7.50 -7.76
CA TYR A 22 -6.00 -8.04 -7.82
C TYR A 22 -7.02 -7.12 -7.14
N ALA A 23 -8.28 -7.28 -7.53
CA ALA A 23 -9.39 -6.63 -6.82
C ALA A 23 -9.33 -6.94 -5.32
N PRO A 24 -9.68 -5.97 -4.44
CA PRO A 24 -9.69 -6.19 -3.00
C PRO A 24 -10.53 -7.42 -2.62
N ALA A 25 -9.90 -8.40 -2.02
CA ALA A 25 -10.54 -9.62 -1.56
C ALA A 25 -11.29 -9.36 -0.25
N ASN A 26 -12.45 -9.99 -0.12
CA ASN A 26 -13.21 -10.02 1.11
C ASN A 26 -12.79 -11.23 1.95
N VAL A 27 -12.61 -11.05 3.26
CA VAL A 27 -12.27 -12.14 4.19
C VAL A 27 -13.28 -13.29 4.17
N PHE A 28 -14.57 -13.02 3.92
CA PHE A 28 -15.62 -14.03 3.86
C PHE A 28 -15.63 -14.82 2.54
N SER A 29 -15.02 -14.28 1.48
CA SER A 29 -14.98 -14.92 0.15
C SER A 29 -13.62 -15.53 -0.17
N ASN A 30 -12.54 -14.89 0.28
CA ASN A 30 -11.16 -15.33 0.08
C ASN A 30 -10.28 -14.75 1.21
N ALA A 31 -10.38 -15.35 2.40
CA ALA A 31 -9.62 -14.94 3.58
C ALA A 31 -8.11 -14.85 3.34
N PRO A 32 -7.45 -15.84 2.71
CA PRO A 32 -6.00 -15.79 2.49
C PRO A 32 -5.57 -14.56 1.69
N LEU A 33 -6.22 -14.29 0.56
CA LEU A 33 -5.87 -13.15 -0.29
C LEU A 33 -6.15 -11.82 0.43
N ALA A 34 -7.27 -11.72 1.16
CA ALA A 34 -7.62 -10.52 1.91
C ALA A 34 -6.59 -10.17 2.99
N ILE A 35 -6.08 -11.18 3.70
CA ILE A 35 -5.03 -11.02 4.71
C ILE A 35 -3.71 -10.56 4.05
N ILE A 36 -3.31 -11.20 2.96
CA ILE A 36 -2.10 -10.82 2.21
C ILE A 36 -2.18 -9.37 1.73
N GLN A 37 -3.29 -9.00 1.09
CA GLN A 37 -3.51 -7.63 0.60
C GLN A 37 -3.51 -6.60 1.75
N THR A 38 -4.08 -6.94 2.90
CA THR A 38 -4.07 -6.08 4.09
C THR A 38 -2.65 -5.89 4.63
N SER A 39 -1.84 -6.96 4.64
CA SER A 39 -0.44 -6.90 5.06
C SER A 39 0.38 -6.01 4.12
N ILE A 40 0.30 -6.25 2.80
CA ILE A 40 1.02 -5.45 1.80
C ILE A 40 0.65 -3.98 1.92
N LYS A 41 -0.65 -3.66 2.03
CA LYS A 41 -1.12 -2.28 2.17
C LYS A 41 -0.61 -1.61 3.44
N SER A 42 -0.59 -2.34 4.56
CA SER A 42 -0.08 -1.82 5.84
C SER A 42 1.42 -1.55 5.76
N GLU A 43 2.17 -2.45 5.14
CA GLU A 43 3.62 -2.31 4.95
C GLU A 43 3.93 -1.10 4.04
N LEU A 44 3.26 -0.98 2.88
CA LEU A 44 3.40 0.18 1.99
C LEU A 44 3.11 1.50 2.73
N ASN A 45 2.01 1.57 3.49
CA ASN A 45 1.69 2.77 4.27
C ASN A 45 2.81 3.15 5.25
N GLY A 46 3.40 2.16 5.94
CA GLY A 46 4.52 2.38 6.86
C GLY A 46 5.80 2.85 6.16
N LEU A 47 6.10 2.27 5.00
CA LEU A 47 7.28 2.64 4.20
C LEU A 47 7.14 4.06 3.62
N TYR A 48 5.99 4.41 3.04
CA TYR A 48 5.73 5.77 2.58
C TYR A 48 5.77 6.78 3.74
N PHE A 49 5.20 6.44 4.90
CA PHE A 49 5.29 7.28 6.08
C PHE A 49 6.74 7.52 6.52
N ALA A 50 7.60 6.49 6.49
CA ALA A 50 9.01 6.61 6.81
C ALA A 50 9.78 7.54 5.84
N LEU A 51 9.31 7.65 4.58
CA LEU A 51 9.82 8.60 3.58
C LEU A 51 9.20 10.00 3.71
N GLY A 52 8.18 10.20 4.56
CA GLY A 52 7.40 11.43 4.58
C GLY A 52 6.50 11.62 3.34
N GLU A 53 6.25 10.55 2.60
CA GLU A 53 5.47 10.52 1.37
C GLU A 53 4.04 9.99 1.63
N VAL A 54 3.13 10.23 0.67
CA VAL A 54 1.77 9.66 0.68
C VAL A 54 1.68 8.58 -0.39
N PRO A 55 1.11 7.40 -0.10
CA PRO A 55 0.92 6.36 -1.11
C PRO A 55 0.05 6.85 -2.28
N PRO A 56 0.34 6.47 -3.54
CA PRO A 56 -0.36 6.97 -4.73
C PRO A 56 -1.89 6.81 -4.67
N ASN A 57 -2.36 5.71 -4.10
CA ASN A 57 -3.80 5.41 -3.95
C ASN A 57 -4.52 6.25 -2.88
N GLN A 58 -3.79 7.08 -2.12
CA GLN A 58 -4.32 8.02 -1.14
C GLN A 58 -4.23 9.49 -1.56
N GLN A 59 -3.37 9.87 -2.51
CA GLN A 59 -3.34 11.24 -3.06
C GLN A 59 -4.74 11.67 -3.54
N ASN A 60 -5.40 10.83 -4.34
CA ASN A 60 -6.71 11.13 -4.92
C ASN A 60 -7.84 11.29 -3.88
N ARG A 61 -7.70 10.75 -2.66
CA ARG A 61 -8.74 10.87 -1.60
C ARG A 61 -8.65 12.18 -0.81
N ARG A 62 -7.52 12.91 -0.86
CA ARG A 62 -7.40 14.20 -0.18
C ARG A 62 -7.97 15.35 -1.00
N GLU A 63 -8.03 15.22 -2.32
CA GLU A 63 -8.59 16.25 -3.20
C GLU A 63 -10.12 16.32 -3.12
N VAL A 64 -10.81 15.18 -3.00
CA VAL A 64 -12.29 15.13 -2.88
C VAL A 64 -12.85 15.70 -1.57
N VAL A 65 -12.04 15.79 -0.50
CA VAL A 65 -12.52 16.30 0.80
C VAL A 65 -12.43 17.83 0.89
N ASN A 66 -11.60 18.48 0.06
CA ASN A 66 -11.41 19.94 0.10
C ASN A 66 -12.21 20.70 -0.98
N GLY A 67 -13.13 20.03 -1.66
CA GLY A 67 -13.89 20.56 -2.80
C GLY A 67 -15.40 20.73 -2.56
N ASN A 68 -15.84 21.00 -1.32
CA ASN A 68 -17.24 21.28 -0.99
C ASN A 68 -17.36 22.50 -0.08
#